data_AF-A0A9D4K4C8-F1
#
_entry.id   AF-A0A9D4K4C8-F1
#
_cell.length_a   1.000
_cell.length_b   1.000
_cell.length_c   1.000
_cell.angle_alpha   90.00
_cell.angle_beta   90.00
_cell.angle_gamma   90.00
#
_symmetry.space_group_name_H-M   'P 1'
#
loop_
_entity.id
_entity.type
_entity.pdbx_description
1 polymer ?
#
loop_
_entity_poly.entity_id
_entity_poly.type
_entity_poly.pdbx_seq_one_letter_code
_entity_poly.pdbx_strand_id
1 'polypeptide(L)'
;MKVQTEDKQPASVDIKRSRTKDITIKSNYTCDSCTYYTMYKCNLQRHQKIHSNSREDRTEHRQLYVYETCDLFVLIGKIMVHAIVLEGYFPIRLCKAAMITINAVSCSAEVVMSSFLSYVSASQRTFIQKVTQNDPLSCEENLVLFKIFNYFCMTRTPDRQKYRDCVYKVAEMSCIYRSLRAMGKICQGIKVYPGLWTILKESDINELCDQRYLEYLVELSTSLATIALHCVELKKVSRGIGRYS
;
A
#
# COMPACT_ATOMS: atom_id res chain seq x y z
N MET A 1 22.51 65.22 -19.32
CA MET A 1 21.25 64.52 -19.68
C MET A 1 20.66 63.94 -18.39
N LYS A 2 19.58 64.52 -17.87
CA LYS A 2 18.95 64.10 -16.61
C LYS A 2 17.88 63.06 -16.95
N VAL A 3 18.09 61.82 -16.51
CA VAL A 3 17.13 60.72 -16.65
C VAL A 3 16.13 60.84 -15.50
N GLN A 4 14.89 61.19 -15.83
CA GLN A 4 13.75 61.16 -14.91
C GLN A 4 13.22 59.72 -14.87
N THR A 5 13.29 59.09 -13.70
CA THR A 5 12.61 57.83 -13.41
C THR A 5 11.22 58.15 -12.87
N GLU A 6 10.19 57.79 -13.63
CA GLU A 6 8.79 57.88 -13.22
C GLU A 6 8.45 56.75 -12.23
N ASP A 7 8.10 57.13 -11.01
CA ASP A 7 7.51 56.26 -9.99
C ASP A 7 6.09 55.84 -10.41
N LYS A 8 5.95 54.58 -10.84
CA LYS A 8 4.65 53.93 -11.06
C LYS A 8 4.05 53.52 -9.71
N GLN A 9 2.98 54.20 -9.31
CA GLN A 9 2.11 53.77 -8.21
C GLN A 9 1.57 52.35 -8.44
N PRO A 10 1.58 51.47 -7.42
CA PRO A 10 1.00 50.14 -7.54
C PRO A 10 -0.54 50.21 -7.50
N ALA A 11 -1.16 49.60 -8.50
CA ALA A 11 -2.60 49.42 -8.58
C ALA A 11 -3.12 48.63 -7.36
N SER A 12 -4.09 49.21 -6.66
CA SER A 12 -4.81 48.61 -5.53
C SER A 12 -5.56 47.36 -5.99
N VAL A 13 -5.08 46.19 -5.56
CA VAL A 13 -5.74 44.90 -5.80
C VAL A 13 -6.91 44.76 -4.83
N ASP A 14 -8.13 44.89 -5.35
CA ASP A 14 -9.37 44.58 -4.64
C ASP A 14 -9.44 43.07 -4.35
N ILE A 15 -9.02 42.69 -3.15
CA ILE A 15 -9.21 41.34 -2.60
C ILE A 15 -10.70 41.21 -2.27
N LYS A 16 -11.47 40.68 -3.22
CA LYS A 16 -12.84 40.20 -2.98
C LYS A 16 -12.80 39.16 -1.87
N ARG A 17 -13.20 39.58 -0.66
CA ARG A 17 -13.43 38.73 0.50
C ARG A 17 -14.29 37.54 0.08
N SER A 18 -13.65 36.37 0.05
CA SER A 18 -14.30 35.08 -0.13
C SER A 18 -15.33 34.94 0.99
N ARG A 19 -16.61 34.87 0.60
CA ARG A 19 -17.70 34.48 1.49
C ARG A 19 -17.33 33.10 2.03
N THR A 20 -16.88 33.03 3.29
CA THR A 20 -17.01 31.83 4.10
C THR A 20 -18.50 31.53 4.16
N LYS A 21 -18.98 30.74 3.19
CA LYS A 21 -20.24 30.04 3.31
C LYS A 21 -20.11 29.27 4.60
N ASP A 22 -20.90 29.66 5.59
CA ASP A 22 -21.18 28.84 6.76
C ASP A 22 -21.36 27.41 6.26
N ILE A 23 -20.37 26.57 6.56
CA ILE A 23 -20.46 25.15 6.34
C ILE A 23 -21.46 24.71 7.40
N THR A 24 -22.74 24.82 7.05
CA THR A 24 -23.85 24.27 7.83
C THR A 24 -23.43 22.84 8.13
N ILE A 25 -23.11 22.57 9.39
CA ILE A 25 -22.63 21.27 9.86
C ILE A 25 -23.67 20.26 9.40
N LYS A 26 -23.35 19.55 8.31
CA LYS A 26 -24.26 18.61 7.67
C LYS A 26 -24.52 17.54 8.73
N SER A 27 -25.76 17.46 9.20
CA SER A 27 -26.20 16.54 10.25
C SER A 27 -25.58 15.16 10.03
N ASN A 28 -24.94 14.61 11.07
CA ASN A 28 -24.40 13.26 11.04
C ASN A 28 -25.51 12.27 10.66
N TYR A 29 -25.21 11.36 9.74
CA TYR A 29 -26.08 10.24 9.38
C TYR A 29 -25.81 9.10 10.38
N THR A 30 -26.79 8.78 11.22
CA THR A 30 -26.74 7.69 12.19
C THR A 30 -27.36 6.41 11.63
N CYS A 31 -26.87 5.24 12.03
CA CYS A 31 -27.54 3.98 11.73
C CYS A 31 -28.61 3.68 12.78
N ASP A 32 -29.79 3.26 12.32
CA ASP A 32 -30.91 2.93 13.22
C ASP A 32 -30.70 1.61 13.98
N SER A 33 -29.72 0.78 13.55
CA SER A 33 -29.50 -0.57 14.08
C SER A 33 -28.24 -0.70 14.96
N CYS A 34 -27.37 0.31 15.01
CA CYS A 34 -26.20 0.32 15.89
C CYS A 34 -25.67 1.75 16.10
N THR A 35 -24.65 1.91 16.94
CA THR A 35 -24.05 3.21 17.29
C THR A 35 -23.19 3.86 16.20
N TYR A 36 -23.15 3.29 14.99
CA TYR A 36 -22.38 3.83 13.88
C TYR A 36 -22.99 5.14 13.35
N TYR A 37 -22.13 6.15 13.13
CA TYR A 37 -22.52 7.41 12.48
C TYR A 37 -21.45 7.88 11.49
N THR A 38 -21.84 8.68 10.51
CA THR A 38 -20.94 9.21 9.48
C THR A 38 -21.45 10.51 8.87
N MET A 39 -20.55 11.35 8.37
CA MET A 39 -20.92 12.59 7.66
C MET A 39 -21.38 12.34 6.21
N TYR A 40 -21.24 11.11 5.70
CA TYR A 40 -21.48 10.76 4.31
C TYR A 40 -22.61 9.73 4.14
N LYS A 41 -23.71 10.13 3.49
CA LYS A 41 -24.86 9.25 3.20
C LYS A 41 -24.48 7.94 2.50
N CYS A 42 -23.53 7.97 1.57
CA CYS A 42 -23.06 6.77 0.87
C CYS A 42 -22.37 5.76 1.80
N ASN A 43 -21.71 6.23 2.86
CA ASN A 43 -21.13 5.37 3.88
C ASN A 43 -22.20 4.78 4.79
N LEU A 44 -23.24 5.55 5.15
CA LEU A 44 -24.39 5.03 5.90
C LEU A 44 -25.13 3.95 5.08
N GLN A 45 -25.41 4.20 3.80
CA GLN A 45 -26.05 3.21 2.92
C GLN A 45 -25.21 1.93 2.79
N ARG A 46 -23.88 2.04 2.67
CA ARG A 46 -22.99 0.88 2.63
C ARG A 46 -23.02 0.11 3.95
N HIS A 47 -23.05 0.83 5.06
CA HIS A 47 -23.14 0.28 6.40
C HIS A 47 -24.48 -0.44 6.62
N GLN A 48 -25.61 0.17 6.28
CA GLN A 48 -26.95 -0.43 6.39
C GLN A 48 -27.07 -1.71 5.55
N LYS A 49 -26.42 -1.80 4.39
CA LYS A 49 -26.33 -3.04 3.59
C LYS A 49 -25.62 -4.20 4.30
N ILE A 50 -24.85 -3.95 5.35
CA ILE A 50 -24.25 -5.00 6.18
C ILE A 50 -25.34 -5.62 7.06
N HIS A 51 -26.22 -4.79 7.67
CA HIS A 51 -27.37 -5.25 8.44
C HIS A 51 -28.41 -5.96 7.57
N SER A 52 -28.70 -5.44 6.37
CA SER A 52 -29.66 -6.07 5.45
C SER A 52 -29.18 -7.41 4.90
N ASN A 53 -27.88 -7.70 4.95
CA ASN A 53 -27.31 -8.99 4.54
C ASN A 53 -27.05 -9.93 5.71
N SER A 54 -27.43 -9.57 6.94
CA SER A 54 -27.26 -10.41 8.12
C SER A 54 -28.61 -10.88 8.63
N ARG A 55 -28.97 -12.14 8.32
CA ARG A 55 -29.43 -13.03 9.39
C ARG A 55 -29.24 -14.53 9.18
N GLU A 56 -29.00 -15.03 7.97
CA GLU A 56 -28.79 -16.50 7.83
C GLU A 56 -27.58 -16.96 7.02
N ASP A 57 -26.87 -16.10 6.28
CA ASP A 57 -25.82 -16.65 5.39
C ASP A 57 -24.51 -15.85 5.27
N ARG A 58 -24.37 -14.67 5.92
CA ARG A 58 -23.20 -13.78 5.66
C ARG A 58 -22.61 -13.01 6.84
N THR A 59 -22.89 -13.39 8.08
CA THR A 59 -22.18 -12.82 9.23
C THR A 59 -20.73 -13.27 9.38
N GLU A 60 -20.28 -14.32 8.68
CA GLU A 60 -18.88 -14.76 8.72
C GLU A 60 -18.00 -14.27 7.55
N HIS A 61 -18.51 -13.59 6.51
CA HIS A 61 -17.71 -13.41 5.28
C HIS A 61 -17.24 -11.99 4.96
N ARG A 62 -17.52 -10.98 5.80
CA ARG A 62 -17.05 -9.59 5.49
C ARG A 62 -16.50 -8.76 6.64
N GLN A 63 -16.86 -9.03 7.90
CA GLN A 63 -16.10 -8.53 9.05
C GLN A 63 -14.87 -9.40 9.33
N LEU A 64 -14.91 -10.71 9.00
CA LEU A 64 -13.72 -11.58 8.96
C LEU A 64 -12.67 -11.02 7.99
N TYR A 65 -13.02 -10.57 6.78
CA TYR A 65 -11.99 -10.14 5.81
C TYR A 65 -11.15 -8.92 6.20
N VAL A 66 -11.61 -8.05 7.11
CA VAL A 66 -10.82 -6.87 7.56
C VAL A 66 -10.10 -7.14 8.89
N TYR A 67 -10.64 -7.99 9.76
CA TYR A 67 -9.99 -8.40 11.00
C TYR A 67 -9.02 -9.59 10.81
N GLU A 68 -9.39 -10.61 10.02
CA GLU A 68 -8.51 -11.74 9.70
C GLU A 68 -7.31 -11.33 8.85
N THR A 69 -7.43 -10.32 7.98
CA THR A 69 -6.27 -9.83 7.22
C THR A 69 -5.26 -9.14 8.12
N CYS A 70 -5.70 -8.45 9.18
CA CYS A 70 -4.79 -7.81 10.13
C CYS A 70 -3.98 -8.85 10.92
N ASP A 71 -4.62 -9.90 11.41
CA ASP A 71 -3.94 -10.96 12.17
C ASP A 71 -3.06 -11.83 11.26
N LEU A 72 -3.49 -12.05 10.01
CA LEU A 72 -2.68 -12.75 9.02
C LEU A 72 -1.35 -12.02 8.75
N PHE A 73 -1.36 -10.69 8.58
CA PHE A 73 -0.11 -9.95 8.37
C PHE A 73 0.79 -9.97 9.62
N VAL A 74 0.22 -9.91 10.82
CA VAL A 74 1.01 -10.10 12.06
C VAL A 74 1.62 -11.50 12.10
N LEU A 75 0.86 -12.54 11.77
CA LEU A 75 1.36 -13.92 11.71
C LEU A 75 2.45 -14.08 10.65
N ILE A 76 2.28 -13.50 9.46
CA ILE A 76 3.30 -13.44 8.41
C ILE A 76 4.60 -12.83 8.95
N GLY A 77 4.51 -11.70 9.68
CA GLY A 77 5.68 -11.08 10.29
C GLY A 77 6.39 -12.00 11.29
N LYS A 78 5.65 -12.76 12.10
CA LYS A 78 6.22 -13.75 13.02
C LYS A 78 6.89 -14.90 12.27
N ILE A 79 6.23 -15.45 11.24
CA ILE A 79 6.77 -16.53 10.39
C ILE A 79 8.05 -16.07 9.71
N MET A 80 8.08 -14.85 9.19
CA MET A 80 9.27 -14.26 8.58
C MET A 80 10.45 -14.24 9.55
N VAL A 81 10.23 -13.81 10.80
CA VAL A 81 11.29 -13.84 11.81
C VAL A 81 11.76 -15.25 12.12
N HIS A 82 10.82 -16.19 12.32
CA HIS A 82 11.18 -17.57 12.58
C HIS A 82 12.01 -18.17 11.43
N ALA A 83 11.63 -17.91 10.19
CA ALA A 83 12.37 -18.39 9.02
C ALA A 83 13.79 -17.80 8.95
N ILE A 84 13.98 -16.51 9.27
CA ILE A 84 15.33 -15.92 9.33
C ILE A 84 16.16 -16.59 10.42
N VAL A 85 15.59 -16.79 11.61
CA VAL A 85 16.32 -17.35 12.77
C VAL A 85 16.69 -18.82 12.56
N LEU A 86 15.77 -19.61 11.97
CA LEU A 86 15.94 -21.04 11.80
C LEU A 86 16.73 -21.38 10.53
N GLU A 87 16.42 -20.72 9.43
CA GLU A 87 16.89 -21.09 8.09
C GLU A 87 17.85 -20.06 7.48
N GLY A 88 17.92 -18.84 8.06
CA GLY A 88 18.74 -17.76 7.53
C GLY A 88 18.16 -17.05 6.30
N TYR A 89 16.90 -17.29 5.91
CA TYR A 89 16.30 -16.67 4.72
C TYR A 89 14.85 -16.18 4.90
N PHE A 90 14.38 -15.35 3.95
CA PHE A 90 13.01 -14.84 3.90
C PHE A 90 12.08 -15.68 3.03
N PRO A 91 10.96 -16.22 3.58
CA PRO A 91 10.03 -17.06 2.83
C PRO A 91 9.14 -16.28 1.86
N ILE A 92 9.16 -14.95 1.92
CA ILE A 92 8.31 -14.06 1.14
C ILE A 92 9.20 -13.07 0.41
N ARG A 93 9.01 -13.00 -0.91
CA ARG A 93 9.72 -12.04 -1.76
C ARG A 93 9.16 -10.64 -1.56
N LEU A 94 9.80 -9.87 -0.69
CA LEU A 94 9.58 -8.44 -0.58
C LEU A 94 10.53 -7.68 -1.49
N CYS A 95 10.08 -6.54 -2.01
CA CYS A 95 10.96 -5.68 -2.78
C CYS A 95 12.01 -5.07 -1.85
N LYS A 96 13.23 -4.86 -2.36
CA LYS A 96 14.34 -4.27 -1.59
C LYS A 96 13.94 -2.98 -0.89
N ALA A 97 13.21 -2.09 -1.56
CA ALA A 97 12.69 -0.86 -0.96
C ALA A 97 11.73 -1.10 0.22
N ALA A 98 10.85 -2.10 0.15
CA ALA A 98 9.96 -2.45 1.26
C ALA A 98 10.76 -3.00 2.45
N MET A 99 11.74 -3.87 2.19
CA MET A 99 12.62 -4.43 3.22
C MET A 99 13.41 -3.34 3.95
N ILE A 100 14.01 -2.43 3.19
CA ILE A 100 14.72 -1.27 3.75
C ILE A 100 13.75 -0.39 4.55
N THR A 101 12.53 -0.16 4.08
CA THR A 101 11.54 0.64 4.82
C THR A 101 11.04 -0.04 6.10
N ILE A 102 11.02 -1.38 6.16
CA ILE A 102 10.71 -2.12 7.39
C ILE A 102 11.79 -1.91 8.45
N ASN A 103 13.05 -1.85 8.01
CA ASN A 103 14.23 -1.76 8.88
C ASN A 103 14.65 -0.31 9.20
N ALA A 104 14.43 0.61 8.28
CA ALA A 104 14.88 2.00 8.33
C ALA A 104 13.73 2.99 8.09
N VAL A 105 13.86 4.19 8.64
CA VAL A 105 12.81 5.23 8.55
C VAL A 105 12.73 5.85 7.14
N SER A 106 13.74 5.68 6.29
CA SER A 106 13.76 6.25 4.94
C SER A 106 14.47 5.36 3.92
N CYS A 107 13.90 5.24 2.73
CA CYS A 107 14.47 4.56 1.57
C CYS A 107 14.83 5.60 0.50
N SER A 108 15.98 5.46 -0.17
CA SER A 108 16.39 6.39 -1.22
C SER A 108 15.53 6.24 -2.48
N ALA A 109 15.35 7.33 -3.24
CA ALA A 109 14.57 7.30 -4.48
C ALA A 109 15.13 6.33 -5.53
N GLU A 110 16.46 6.13 -5.54
CA GLU A 110 17.14 5.17 -6.42
C GLU A 110 16.78 3.73 -6.06
N VAL A 111 16.78 3.40 -4.78
CA VAL A 111 16.38 2.06 -4.30
C VAL A 111 14.90 1.80 -4.57
N VAL A 112 14.04 2.80 -4.40
CA VAL A 112 12.61 2.71 -4.73
C VAL A 112 12.42 2.45 -6.22
N MET A 113 13.12 3.19 -7.08
CA MET A 113 12.98 3.01 -8.53
C MET A 113 13.56 1.69 -9.02
N SER A 114 14.76 1.31 -8.59
CA SER A 114 15.35 0.02 -8.96
C SER A 114 14.45 -1.14 -8.53
N SER A 115 13.90 -1.07 -7.30
CA SER A 115 12.90 -2.03 -6.82
C SER A 115 11.67 -2.03 -7.72
N PHE A 116 11.09 -0.87 -8.04
CA PHE A 116 9.91 -0.81 -8.91
C PHE A 116 10.17 -1.40 -10.31
N LEU A 117 11.32 -1.09 -10.90
CA LEU A 117 11.73 -1.60 -12.21
C LEU A 117 11.92 -3.13 -12.24
N SER A 118 12.20 -3.77 -11.09
CA SER A 118 12.32 -5.23 -11.01
C SER A 118 10.95 -5.95 -11.05
N TYR A 119 9.84 -5.25 -10.76
CA TYR A 119 8.49 -5.83 -10.77
C TYR A 119 7.71 -5.61 -12.07
N VAL A 120 8.02 -4.54 -12.79
CA VAL A 120 7.37 -4.24 -14.07
C VAL A 120 7.92 -5.12 -15.19
N SER A 121 7.13 -5.34 -16.24
CA SER A 121 7.57 -6.13 -17.40
C SER A 121 8.77 -5.46 -18.10
N ALA A 122 9.52 -6.23 -18.90
CA ALA A 122 10.62 -5.66 -19.68
C ALA A 122 10.18 -4.49 -20.58
N SER A 123 9.01 -4.59 -21.22
CA SER A 123 8.44 -3.51 -22.03
C SER A 123 8.09 -2.26 -21.22
N GLN A 124 7.49 -2.43 -20.03
CA GLN A 124 7.20 -1.32 -19.12
C GLN A 124 8.48 -0.69 -18.57
N ARG A 125 9.51 -1.49 -18.29
CA ARG A 125 10.80 -1.05 -17.75
C ARG A 125 11.50 -0.09 -18.70
N THR A 126 11.68 -0.47 -19.97
CA THR A 126 12.30 0.40 -20.98
C THR A 126 11.57 1.72 -21.09
N PHE A 127 10.24 1.66 -21.07
CA PHE A 127 9.41 2.84 -21.15
C PHE A 127 9.55 3.75 -19.91
N ILE A 128 9.49 3.19 -18.70
CA ILE A 128 9.69 3.95 -17.45
C ILE A 128 11.10 4.57 -17.39
N GLN A 129 12.12 3.89 -17.91
CA GLN A 129 13.48 4.41 -18.00
C GLN A 129 13.55 5.64 -18.90
N LYS A 130 12.95 5.59 -20.11
CA LYS A 130 12.83 6.76 -20.99
C LYS A 130 12.17 7.95 -20.29
N VAL A 131 11.04 7.71 -19.61
CA VAL A 131 10.32 8.75 -18.85
C VAL A 131 11.21 9.36 -17.77
N THR A 132 11.99 8.53 -17.07
CA THR A 132 12.87 8.98 -15.98
C THR A 132 14.07 9.78 -16.51
N GLN A 133 14.50 9.50 -17.74
CA GLN A 133 15.57 10.21 -18.46
C GLN A 133 15.08 11.47 -19.19
N ASN A 134 13.78 11.78 -19.13
CA ASN A 134 13.12 12.85 -19.88
C ASN A 134 13.19 12.70 -21.41
N ASP A 135 13.31 11.47 -21.90
CA ASP A 135 13.32 11.20 -23.33
C ASP A 135 11.96 11.51 -23.96
N PRO A 136 11.94 11.91 -25.24
CA PRO A 136 10.69 12.11 -25.94
C PRO A 136 9.92 10.80 -26.11
N LEU A 137 8.62 10.83 -25.80
CA LEU A 137 7.73 9.68 -25.92
C LEU A 137 6.88 9.79 -27.18
N SER A 138 6.64 8.65 -27.83
CA SER A 138 5.64 8.54 -28.91
C SER A 138 4.20 8.64 -28.37
N CYS A 139 3.22 8.81 -29.26
CA CYS A 139 1.80 8.80 -28.87
C CYS A 139 1.37 7.45 -28.24
N GLU A 140 1.87 6.33 -28.76
CA GLU A 140 1.57 4.99 -28.24
C GLU A 140 2.15 4.79 -26.85
N GLU A 141 3.39 5.25 -26.65
CA GLU A 141 4.08 5.22 -25.36
C GLU A 141 3.35 6.04 -24.28
N ASN A 142 2.76 7.19 -24.64
CA ASN A 142 1.90 7.96 -23.74
C ASN A 142 0.66 7.18 -23.28
N LEU A 143 0.06 6.36 -24.16
CA LEU A 143 -1.09 5.52 -23.78
C LEU A 143 -0.69 4.41 -22.80
N VAL A 144 0.51 3.84 -22.94
CA VAL A 144 1.05 2.86 -22.00
C VAL A 144 1.26 3.50 -20.62
N LEU A 145 1.83 4.71 -20.56
CA LEU A 145 1.98 5.45 -19.30
C LEU A 145 0.64 5.68 -18.62
N PHE A 146 -0.36 6.06 -19.40
CA PHE A 146 -1.70 6.30 -18.88
C PHE A 146 -2.31 5.03 -18.29
N LYS A 147 -2.13 3.87 -18.92
CA LYS A 147 -2.55 2.57 -18.37
C LYS A 147 -1.86 2.27 -17.04
N ILE A 148 -0.55 2.55 -16.94
CA ILE A 148 0.21 2.39 -15.69
C ILE A 148 -0.38 3.33 -14.62
N PHE A 149 -0.51 4.63 -14.89
CA PHE A 149 -1.05 5.60 -13.95
C PHE A 149 -2.49 5.30 -13.52
N ASN A 150 -3.34 4.83 -14.44
CA ASN A 150 -4.71 4.45 -14.14
C ASN A 150 -4.77 3.22 -13.22
N TYR A 151 -3.87 2.25 -13.39
CA TYR A 151 -3.72 1.11 -12.45
C TYR A 151 -3.38 1.55 -11.02
N PHE A 152 -2.77 2.72 -10.88
CA PHE A 152 -2.47 3.37 -9.60
C PHE A 152 -3.49 4.45 -9.20
N CYS A 153 -4.68 4.43 -9.82
CA CYS A 153 -5.81 5.29 -9.50
C CYS A 153 -5.53 6.79 -9.65
N MET A 154 -4.61 7.19 -10.54
CA MET A 154 -4.44 8.60 -10.88
C MET A 154 -5.61 9.07 -11.74
N THR A 155 -6.42 9.98 -11.20
CA THR A 155 -7.64 10.48 -11.86
C THR A 155 -7.40 11.58 -12.89
N ARG A 156 -6.16 12.09 -12.99
CA ARG A 156 -5.79 13.15 -13.94
C ARG A 156 -4.47 12.79 -14.60
N THR A 157 -4.40 13.02 -15.91
CA THR A 157 -3.15 12.98 -16.66
C THR A 157 -2.24 14.10 -16.14
N PRO A 158 -1.06 13.78 -15.61
CA PRO A 158 -0.10 14.81 -15.24
C PRO A 158 0.40 15.55 -16.49
N ASP A 159 0.93 16.75 -16.28
CA ASP A 159 1.72 17.42 -17.32
C ASP A 159 2.93 16.54 -17.66
N ARG A 160 3.37 16.55 -18.92
CA ARG A 160 4.55 15.82 -19.39
C ARG A 160 5.79 16.16 -18.57
N GLN A 161 5.94 17.43 -18.16
CA GLN A 161 7.04 17.86 -17.29
C GLN A 161 7.04 17.17 -15.90
N LYS A 162 5.89 16.64 -15.49
CA LYS A 162 5.69 15.98 -14.18
C LYS A 162 5.67 14.45 -14.27
N TYR A 163 5.85 13.88 -15.47
CA TYR A 163 5.80 12.42 -15.64
C TYR A 163 6.81 11.70 -14.78
N ARG A 164 8.04 12.23 -14.69
CA ARG A 164 9.10 11.69 -13.83
C ARG A 164 8.63 11.62 -12.37
N ASP A 165 8.16 12.73 -11.82
CA ASP A 165 7.68 12.78 -10.43
C ASP A 165 6.48 11.86 -10.18
N CYS A 166 5.56 11.76 -11.15
CA CYS A 166 4.43 10.84 -11.06
C CYS A 166 4.85 9.37 -11.08
N VAL A 167 5.82 9.01 -11.93
CA VAL A 167 6.43 7.67 -11.92
C VAL A 167 7.08 7.38 -10.58
N TYR A 168 7.86 8.31 -10.02
CA TYR A 168 8.43 8.14 -8.68
C TYR A 168 7.34 7.95 -7.61
N LYS A 169 6.26 8.74 -7.65
CA LYS A 169 5.18 8.59 -6.68
C LYS A 169 4.46 7.25 -6.84
N VAL A 170 4.26 6.79 -8.06
CA VAL A 170 3.72 5.45 -8.33
C VAL A 170 4.65 4.36 -7.80
N ALA A 171 5.96 4.47 -8.02
CA ALA A 171 6.95 3.55 -7.50
C ALA A 171 6.92 3.52 -5.96
N GLU A 172 6.90 4.69 -5.32
CA GLU A 172 6.77 4.83 -3.86
C GLU A 172 5.46 4.22 -3.36
N MET A 173 4.33 4.48 -4.02
CA MET A 173 3.04 3.87 -3.68
C MET A 173 3.04 2.35 -3.83
N SER A 174 3.72 1.83 -4.84
CA SER A 174 3.77 0.39 -5.14
C SER A 174 4.67 -0.37 -4.18
N CYS A 175 5.89 0.14 -4.00
CA CYS A 175 6.94 -0.53 -3.24
C CYS A 175 6.82 -0.23 -1.75
N ILE A 176 6.46 1.01 -1.39
CA ILE A 176 6.40 1.46 0.00
C ILE A 176 4.96 1.48 0.50
N TYR A 177 4.07 2.36 0.03
CA TYR A 177 2.81 2.63 0.75
C TYR A 177 1.77 1.50 0.70
N ARG A 178 1.59 0.82 -0.44
CA ARG A 178 0.73 -0.38 -0.52
C ARG A 178 1.25 -1.45 0.43
N SER A 179 2.57 -1.58 0.49
CA SER A 179 3.23 -2.40 1.49
C SER A 179 2.92 -1.87 2.88
N LEU A 180 3.10 -0.57 3.20
CA LEU A 180 3.01 0.01 4.55
C LEU A 180 1.71 -0.30 5.30
N ARG A 181 0.54 -0.38 4.64
CA ARG A 181 -0.71 -0.74 5.34
C ARG A 181 -0.68 -2.19 5.84
N ALA A 182 -0.14 -3.10 5.04
CA ALA A 182 0.14 -4.47 5.47
C ALA A 182 1.39 -4.53 6.36
N MET A 183 2.42 -3.74 6.06
CA MET A 183 3.71 -3.77 6.76
C MET A 183 3.58 -3.22 8.16
N GLY A 184 2.68 -2.27 8.46
CA GLY A 184 2.45 -1.89 9.86
C GLY A 184 2.10 -3.12 10.72
N LYS A 185 1.33 -4.06 10.16
CA LYS A 185 0.97 -5.34 10.78
C LYS A 185 2.09 -6.38 10.69
N ILE A 186 2.78 -6.50 9.54
CA ILE A 186 3.95 -7.39 9.43
C ILE A 186 5.05 -6.94 10.41
N CYS A 187 5.39 -5.65 10.45
CA CYS A 187 6.29 -5.03 11.42
C CYS A 187 5.85 -5.31 12.86
N GLN A 188 4.55 -5.31 13.16
CA GLN A 188 4.06 -5.70 14.49
C GLN A 188 4.40 -7.16 14.82
N GLY A 189 4.27 -8.08 13.86
CA GLY A 189 4.69 -9.49 14.02
C GLY A 189 6.20 -9.65 14.13
N ILE A 190 6.95 -8.91 13.33
CA ILE A 190 8.40 -8.82 13.31
C ILE A 190 8.96 -8.35 14.66
N LYS A 191 8.34 -7.31 15.24
CA LYS A 191 8.73 -6.69 16.52
C LYS A 191 8.58 -7.60 17.74
N VAL A 192 8.04 -8.81 17.58
CA VAL A 192 8.09 -9.84 18.63
C VAL A 192 9.53 -10.21 18.97
N TYR A 193 10.48 -10.00 18.04
CA TYR A 193 11.91 -10.24 18.23
C TYR A 193 12.73 -8.98 17.89
N PRO A 194 12.67 -7.93 18.74
CA PRO A 194 13.26 -6.63 18.42
C PRO A 194 14.78 -6.70 18.21
N GLY A 195 15.48 -7.57 18.94
CA GLY A 195 16.94 -7.72 18.84
C GLY A 195 17.43 -8.18 17.47
N LEU A 196 16.68 -9.05 16.78
CA LEU A 196 17.06 -9.54 15.45
C LEU A 196 17.09 -8.39 14.44
N TRP A 197 16.08 -7.52 14.48
CA TRP A 197 15.91 -6.44 13.51
C TRP A 197 16.87 -5.29 13.73
N THR A 198 17.26 -5.02 14.97
CA THR A 198 18.28 -4.01 15.25
C THR A 198 19.68 -4.39 14.74
N ILE A 199 19.91 -5.69 14.46
CA ILE A 199 21.21 -6.21 14.03
C ILE A 199 21.33 -6.21 12.50
N LEU A 200 20.21 -6.40 11.77
CA LEU A 200 20.21 -6.46 10.32
C LEU A 200 20.60 -5.11 9.71
N LYS A 201 21.71 -5.08 8.99
CA LYS A 201 22.16 -3.93 8.20
C LYS A 201 21.54 -3.97 6.81
N GLU A 202 21.63 -2.85 6.09
CA GLU A 202 21.21 -2.80 4.68
C GLU A 202 21.95 -3.82 3.81
N SER A 203 23.23 -4.10 4.10
CA SER A 203 24.02 -5.15 3.43
C SER A 203 23.38 -6.53 3.57
N ASP A 204 22.93 -6.86 4.78
CA ASP A 204 22.36 -8.16 5.11
C ASP A 204 21.02 -8.32 4.40
N ILE A 205 20.23 -7.24 4.34
CA ILE A 205 18.99 -7.19 3.57
C ILE A 205 19.26 -7.40 2.07
N ASN A 206 20.33 -6.81 1.53
CA ASN A 206 20.69 -6.99 0.11
C ASN A 206 21.02 -8.45 -0.19
N GLU A 207 21.84 -9.08 0.64
CA GLU A 207 22.18 -10.50 0.49
C GLU A 207 20.93 -11.39 0.57
N LEU A 208 20.04 -11.12 1.53
CA LEU A 208 18.77 -11.84 1.68
C LEU A 208 17.82 -11.63 0.49
N CYS A 209 17.89 -10.49 -0.20
CA CYS A 209 17.08 -10.22 -1.39
C CYS A 209 17.67 -10.81 -2.68
N ASP A 210 19.00 -10.93 -2.76
CA ASP A 210 19.72 -11.34 -3.97
C ASP A 210 19.89 -12.87 -4.08
N GLN A 211 19.76 -13.62 -2.97
CA GLN A 211 19.77 -15.08 -3.01
C GLN A 211 18.63 -15.62 -3.91
N ARG A 212 19.01 -16.31 -4.99
CA ARG A 212 18.11 -16.80 -6.06
C ARG A 212 17.13 -17.84 -5.53
N TYR A 213 15.96 -17.35 -5.15
CA TYR A 213 14.82 -18.10 -4.64
C TYR A 213 13.96 -18.76 -5.72
N LEU A 214 14.54 -19.35 -6.78
CA LEU A 214 13.73 -19.92 -7.87
C LEU A 214 13.36 -21.38 -7.70
N GLU A 215 14.04 -22.14 -6.84
CA GLU A 215 13.78 -23.58 -6.69
C GLU A 215 12.83 -23.92 -5.52
N TYR A 216 12.82 -23.15 -4.43
CA TYR A 216 12.00 -23.45 -3.23
C TYR A 216 10.58 -22.86 -3.22
N LEU A 217 10.28 -21.85 -4.04
CA LEU A 217 9.00 -21.12 -4.00
C LEU A 217 7.79 -21.94 -4.49
N VAL A 218 8.02 -22.92 -5.37
CA VAL A 218 6.97 -23.85 -5.81
C VAL A 218 6.47 -24.65 -4.62
N GLU A 219 7.38 -25.07 -3.73
CA GLU A 219 7.09 -25.91 -2.56
C GLU A 219 6.47 -25.13 -1.38
N LEU A 220 6.88 -23.87 -1.21
CA LEU A 220 6.32 -23.03 -0.13
C LEU A 220 4.91 -22.52 -0.46
N SER A 221 4.59 -22.29 -1.73
CA SER A 221 3.24 -21.85 -2.14
C SER A 221 2.19 -22.95 -1.93
N THR A 222 2.54 -24.21 -2.23
CA THR A 222 1.73 -25.39 -1.88
C THR A 222 1.68 -25.60 -0.38
N SER A 223 2.77 -25.38 0.35
CA SER A 223 2.79 -25.51 1.81
C SER A 223 1.97 -24.44 2.52
N LEU A 224 2.00 -23.17 2.09
CA LEU A 224 1.17 -22.11 2.66
C LEU A 224 -0.31 -22.29 2.33
N ALA A 225 -0.65 -22.77 1.14
CA ALA A 225 -2.02 -23.17 0.80
C ALA A 225 -2.49 -24.35 1.69
N THR A 226 -1.60 -25.32 1.94
CA THR A 226 -1.87 -26.48 2.81
C THR A 226 -2.03 -26.07 4.28
N ILE A 227 -1.16 -25.19 4.79
CA ILE A 227 -1.24 -24.65 6.14
C ILE A 227 -2.53 -23.82 6.30
N ALA A 228 -2.88 -22.99 5.31
CA ALA A 228 -4.14 -22.26 5.34
C ALA A 228 -5.36 -23.21 5.37
N LEU A 229 -5.34 -24.30 4.58
CA LEU A 229 -6.37 -25.34 4.61
C LEU A 229 -6.43 -26.07 5.95
N HIS A 230 -5.28 -26.43 6.54
CA HIS A 230 -5.22 -27.06 7.87
C HIS A 230 -5.70 -26.14 8.99
N CYS A 231 -5.39 -24.85 8.94
CA CYS A 231 -5.91 -23.87 9.89
C CYS A 231 -7.45 -23.72 9.78
N VAL A 232 -8.01 -23.87 8.58
CA VAL A 232 -9.46 -23.90 8.36
C VAL A 232 -10.09 -25.17 8.95
N GLU A 233 -9.48 -26.34 8.75
CA GLU A 233 -9.97 -27.61 9.29
C GLU A 233 -9.89 -27.68 10.82
N LEU A 234 -8.79 -27.24 11.43
CA LEU A 234 -8.65 -27.16 12.89
C LEU A 234 -9.70 -26.24 13.53
N LYS A 235 -10.10 -25.16 12.84
CA LYS A 235 -11.21 -24.28 13.28
C LYS A 235 -12.58 -24.95 13.15
N LYS A 236 -12.80 -25.84 12.18
CA LYS A 236 -14.06 -26.63 12.09
C LYS A 236 -14.17 -27.60 13.25
N VAL A 237 -13.06 -28.25 13.61
CA VAL A 237 -13.00 -29.18 14.74
C VAL A 237 -13.27 -28.46 16.06
N SER A 238 -12.66 -27.30 16.31
CA SER A 238 -12.90 -26.55 17.56
C SER A 238 -14.34 -26.05 17.71
N ARG A 239 -15.03 -25.75 16.59
CA ARG A 239 -16.45 -25.37 16.58
C ARG A 239 -17.41 -26.55 16.80
N GLY A 240 -17.00 -27.77 16.46
CA GLY A 240 -17.78 -28.99 16.68
C GLY A 240 -17.83 -29.44 18.14
N ILE A 241 -16.78 -29.15 18.91
CA ILE A 241 -16.65 -29.59 20.31
C ILE A 241 -17.57 -28.79 21.26
N GLY A 242 -17.99 -27.58 20.89
CA GLY A 242 -18.86 -26.72 21.70
C GLY A 242 -20.37 -26.98 21.61
N ARG A 243 -20.84 -28.06 20.97
CA ARG A 243 -22.28 -28.38 20.81
C ARG A 243 -22.77 -29.61 21.60
N TYR A 244 -21.91 -30.21 22.42
CA TYR A 244 -22.24 -31.38 23.24
C TYR A 244 -22.16 -31.11 24.75
N SER A 245 -22.27 -29.84 25.16
CA SER A 245 -22.33 -29.40 26.55
C SER A 245 -23.58 -28.58 26.81
#